data_AF-A0A3D3WYD0-F1
#
_entry.id   AF-A0A3D3WYD0-F1
#
_cell.length_a   1.000
_cell.length_b   1.000
_cell.length_c   1.000
_cell.angle_alpha   90.00
_cell.angle_beta   90.00
_cell.angle_gamma   90.00
#
_symmetry.space_group_name_H-M   'P 1'
#
loop_
_entity.id
_entity.type
_entity.pdbx_description
1 polymer ?
#
loop_
_entity_poly.entity_id
_entity_poly.type
_entity_poly.pdbx_seq_one_letter_code
_entity_poly.pdbx_strand_id
1 'polypeptide(L)' 'MKIAKSQVQMLHAPADEQLVDVQPQAGGMRAFVTVKMMTDEGVEGIGVTFAPGLGLSPMAPALK' A
#
# COMPACT_ATOMS: atom_id res chain seq x y z
N MET A 1 -1.04 24.76 -12.47
CA MET A 1 -0.66 23.53 -11.76
C MET A 1 -1.87 22.87 -11.11
N LYS A 2 -2.36 21.77 -11.69
CA LYS A 2 -3.42 20.92 -11.11
C LYS A 2 -3.14 19.44 -11.37
N ILE A 3 -3.71 18.57 -10.54
CA ILE A 3 -3.66 17.11 -10.78
C ILE A 3 -4.59 16.78 -11.95
N ALA A 4 -4.06 16.08 -12.95
CA ALA A 4 -4.78 15.65 -14.14
C ALA A 4 -5.14 14.16 -14.11
N LYS A 5 -4.32 13.33 -13.46
CA LYS A 5 -4.56 11.88 -13.36
C LYS A 5 -4.04 11.34 -12.04
N SER A 6 -4.69 10.31 -11.53
CA SER A 6 -4.20 9.45 -10.45
C SER A 6 -4.32 7.98 -10.84
N GLN A 7 -3.44 7.15 -10.30
CA GLN A 7 -3.47 5.70 -10.41
C GLN A 7 -3.14 5.09 -9.06
N VAL A 8 -3.99 4.20 -8.59
CA VAL A 8 -3.75 3.42 -7.37
C VAL A 8 -3.35 2.01 -7.76
N GLN A 9 -2.32 1.47 -7.13
CA GLN A 9 -1.96 0.05 -7.26
C GLN A 9 -1.77 -0.56 -5.87
N MET A 10 -2.15 -1.84 -5.77
CA MET A 10 -1.92 -2.64 -4.58
C MET A 10 -0.95 -3.76 -4.91
N LEU A 11 0.04 -3.92 -4.03
CA LEU A 11 0.95 -5.05 -4.04
C LEU A 11 0.74 -5.84 -2.75
N HIS A 12 0.36 -7.10 -2.89
CA HIS A 12 0.34 -8.05 -1.80
C HIS A 12 1.65 -8.82 -1.76
N ALA A 13 2.23 -8.95 -0.58
CA ALA A 13 3.46 -9.70 -0.35
C ALA A 13 3.33 -10.62 0.87
N PRO A 14 4.03 -11.77 0.89
CA PRO A 14 4.13 -12.61 2.08
C PRO A 14 4.64 -11.80 3.27
N ALA A 15 4.01 -11.97 4.44
CA ALA A 15 4.44 -11.41 5.72
C ALA A 15 5.05 -12.50 6.61
N ASP A 16 5.89 -13.33 6.02
CA ASP A 16 6.67 -14.40 6.64
C ASP A 16 7.82 -13.87 7.51
N GLU A 17 8.40 -12.73 7.12
CA GLU A 17 9.40 -12.03 7.93
C GLU A 17 8.78 -11.31 9.13
N GLN A 18 9.40 -11.49 10.29
CA GLN A 18 9.03 -10.79 11.51
C GLN A 18 9.45 -9.32 11.44
N LEU A 19 8.48 -8.42 11.66
CA LEU A 19 8.76 -7.01 11.96
C LEU A 19 8.85 -6.84 13.47
N VAL A 20 9.61 -5.84 13.92
CA VAL A 20 9.69 -5.50 15.35
C VAL A 20 8.27 -5.25 15.88
N ASP A 21 7.92 -5.91 16.98
CA ASP A 21 6.61 -5.85 17.66
C ASP A 21 5.40 -6.40 16.88
N VAL A 22 5.60 -7.03 15.72
CA VAL A 22 4.53 -7.72 14.97
C VAL A 22 4.86 -9.21 14.92
N GLN A 23 4.03 -10.04 15.56
CA GLN A 23 4.11 -11.48 15.36
C GLN A 23 3.47 -11.82 14.01
N PRO A 24 4.25 -12.31 13.02
CA PRO A 24 3.68 -12.75 11.76
C PRO A 24 2.75 -13.94 12.00
N GLN A 25 1.55 -13.89 11.41
CA GLN A 25 0.68 -15.05 11.33
C GLN A 25 1.20 -15.96 10.21
N ALA A 26 1.24 -17.28 10.45
CA ALA A 26 1.61 -18.23 9.41
C ALA A 26 0.69 -18.09 8.19
N GLY A 27 1.26 -17.89 7.00
CA GLY A 27 0.50 -17.60 5.78
C GLY A 27 -0.08 -16.18 5.69
N GLY A 28 0.34 -15.27 6.58
CA GLY A 28 -0.07 -13.88 6.59
C GLY A 28 0.41 -13.10 5.36
N MET A 29 -0.39 -12.12 4.94
CA MET A 29 -0.08 -11.21 3.85
C MET A 29 0.01 -9.78 4.36
N ARG A 30 0.97 -9.02 3.82
CA ARG A 30 1.08 -7.57 3.95
C ARG A 30 0.72 -6.90 2.63
N ALA A 31 0.32 -5.63 2.69
CA ALA A 31 -0.01 -4.87 1.50
C ALA A 31 0.75 -3.55 1.44
N PHE A 32 1.11 -3.17 0.23
CA PHE A 32 1.61 -1.85 -0.11
C PHE A 32 0.61 -1.19 -1.04
N VAL A 33 0.23 0.05 -0.73
CA VAL A 33 -0.64 0.86 -1.57
C VAL A 33 0.22 1.96 -2.15
N THR A 34 0.28 2.03 -3.48
CA THR A 34 0.93 3.14 -4.19
C THR A 34 -0.10 4.03 -4.84
N VAL A 35 0.15 5.34 -4.80
CA VAL A 35 -0.64 6.34 -5.51
C VAL A 35 0.31 7.11 -6.42
N LYS A 36 0.18 6.91 -7.72
CA LYS A 36 0.86 7.72 -8.73
C LYS A 36 -0.05 8.89 -9.11
N MET A 37 0.45 10.11 -9.09
CA MET A 37 -0.27 11.32 -9.49
C MET A 37 0.48 12.02 -10.61
N MET A 38 -0.24 12.54 -11.59
CA MET A 38 0.30 13.30 -12.72
C MET A 38 -0.39 14.67 -12.79
N THR A 39 0.38 15.74 -12.96
CA THR A 39 -0.15 17.09 -13.19
C THR A 39 -0.38 17.36 -14.67
N ASP A 40 -1.15 18.39 -14.97
CA ASP A 40 -1.34 18.90 -16.34
C ASP A 40 -0.08 19.54 -16.95
N GLU A 41 0.94 19.76 -16.13
CA GLU A 41 2.25 20.30 -16.53
C GLU A 41 3.31 19.19 -16.70
N GLY A 42 2.91 17.91 -16.63
CA GLY A 42 3.81 16.77 -16.83
C GLY A 42 4.65 16.36 -15.61
N VAL A 43 4.39 16.93 -14.43
CA VAL A 43 5.05 16.52 -13.18
C VAL A 43 4.40 15.24 -12.64
N GLU A 44 5.21 14.26 -12.27
CA GLU A 44 4.76 13.01 -11.66
C GLU A 44 5.23 12.88 -10.21
N GLY A 45 4.35 12.37 -9.35
CA GLY A 45 4.68 12.00 -7.98
C GLY A 45 4.17 10.61 -7.64
N ILE A 46 4.86 9.92 -6.73
CA ILE A 46 4.43 8.63 -6.19
C ILE A 46 4.42 8.67 -4.67
N GLY A 47 3.29 8.35 -4.07
CA GLY A 47 3.15 8.07 -2.64
C GLY A 47 3.09 6.57 -2.42
N VAL A 48 3.68 6.10 -1.31
CA VAL A 48 3.59 4.71 -0.87
C VAL A 48 3.19 4.66 0.59
N THR A 49 2.28 3.75 0.92
CA THR A 49 1.96 3.40 2.31
C THR A 49 1.93 1.89 2.48
N PHE A 50 1.97 1.46 3.73
CA PHE A 50 2.23 0.09 4.14
C PHE A 50 1.20 -0.37 5.18
N ALA A 51 0.64 -1.56 4.95
CA ALA A 51 -0.22 -2.26 5.91
C ALA A 51 0.50 -3.53 6.40
N PRO A 52 1.00 -3.56 7.67
CA PRO A 52 1.85 -4.64 8.18
C PRO A 52 1.16 -5.99 8.31
N GLY A 53 -0.15 -5.99 8.41
CA GLY A 53 -0.95 -7.20 8.35
C GLY A 53 -2.35 -6.86 7.86
N LEU A 54 -2.78 -7.51 6.78
CA LEU A 54 -4.12 -7.29 6.22
C LEU A 54 -5.23 -7.60 7.21
N GLY A 55 -5.06 -8.57 8.11
CA GLY A 55 -6.05 -8.89 9.14
C GLY A 55 -6.11 -7.89 10.30
N LEU A 56 -5.11 -7.01 10.44
CA LEU A 56 -4.95 -6.10 11.58
C LEU A 56 -5.13 -4.62 11.19
N SER A 57 -5.10 -4.31 9.89
CA SER A 57 -5.29 -2.95 9.39
C SER A 57 -6.77 -2.55 9.44
N PRO A 58 -7.13 -1.36 9.95
CA PRO A 58 -8.50 -0.86 9.84
C PRO A 58 -8.93 -0.66 8.37
N MET A 59 -7.97 -0.60 7.44
CA MET A 59 -8.23 -0.55 6.00
C MET A 59 -8.43 -1.92 5.35
N ALA A 60 -8.34 -3.02 6.11
CA ALA A 60 -8.48 -4.40 5.60
C ALA A 60 -9.61 -4.60 4.58
N PRO A 61 -10.83 -4.07 4.76
CA PRO A 61 -11.92 -4.28 3.80
C PRO A 61 -11.65 -3.69 2.42
N ALA A 62 -10.87 -2.62 2.33
CA ALA A 62 -10.53 -1.92 1.09
C ALA A 62 -9.24 -2.47 0.43
N LEU A 63 -8.56 -3.42 1.08
CA LEU A 63 -7.30 -4.01 0.62
C LEU A 63 -7.44 -5.48 0.18
N LYS A 64 -8.68 -5.98 0.10
CA LYS A 64 -9.02 -7.31 -0.40
C LYS A 64 -8.97 -7.37 -1.92
#